data_AF-A0A1E5WBF7-F1
#
_entry.id   AF-A0A1E5WBF7-F1
#
_cell.length_a   1.000
_cell.length_b   1.000
_cell.length_c   1.000
_cell.angle_alpha   90.00
_cell.angle_beta   90.00
_cell.angle_gamma   90.00
#
_symmetry.space_group_name_H-M   'P 1'
#
loop_
_entity.id
_entity.type
_entity.pdbx_description
1 polymer ?
#
loop_
_entity_poly.entity_id
_entity_poly.type
_entity_poly.pdbx_seq_one_letter_code
_entity_poly.pdbx_strand_id
1 'polypeptide(L)'
;MGSQAALRPLALAGFVFLCSSFWAANGMYGRVGAAAEEEESRRMRLHTDGSRGDARAWPGYLYTRAVGRCTPQFWSSGAEPWPNILPQEAAVSKVFGSRSVERYGPRLTLLEATMRTDDIGGSAFVKLVKQGSAALLNAYTRRGFPFDSWEVKALLLEALVSEEAATVQAERFEQANESCV
;
A
#
# COMPACT_ATOMS: atom_id res chain seq x y z
N MET A 1 63.26 -4.67 28.63
CA MET A 1 63.77 -4.46 27.25
C MET A 1 63.09 -5.50 26.37
N GLY A 2 62.01 -5.10 25.71
CA GLY A 2 61.17 -5.96 24.88
C GLY A 2 60.96 -5.29 23.54
N SER A 3 61.37 -5.98 22.49
CA SER A 3 61.33 -5.58 21.09
C SER A 3 59.92 -5.52 20.49
N GLN A 4 59.89 -4.95 19.28
CA GLN A 4 58.94 -5.13 18.16
C GLN A 4 57.87 -4.05 18.02
N ALA A 5 57.50 -3.60 16.83
CA ALA A 5 58.10 -3.56 15.50
C ALA A 5 57.19 -2.60 14.70
N ALA A 6 57.77 -1.71 13.92
CA ALA A 6 57.03 -0.84 13.02
C ALA A 6 56.48 -1.64 11.84
N LEU A 7 55.34 -1.24 11.26
CA LEU A 7 55.21 -0.91 9.83
C LEU A 7 53.78 -0.47 9.47
N ARG A 8 53.75 0.29 8.38
CA ARG A 8 52.76 1.27 7.89
C ARG A 8 51.69 0.65 6.95
N PRO A 9 50.68 1.45 6.51
CA PRO A 9 49.47 0.96 5.84
C PRO A 9 49.63 0.83 4.31
N LEU A 10 48.79 -0.02 3.70
CA LEU A 10 48.59 -0.16 2.24
C LEU A 10 47.06 -0.14 2.01
N ALA A 11 46.52 0.92 1.38
CA ALA A 11 46.24 1.04 -0.06
C ALA A 11 45.21 0.00 -0.56
N LEU A 12 43.94 0.38 -0.76
CA LEU A 12 43.36 0.87 -2.03
C LEU A 12 43.31 -0.20 -3.15
N ALA A 13 42.18 -0.89 -3.26
CA ALA A 13 41.66 -1.52 -4.48
C ALA A 13 40.14 -1.62 -4.27
N GLY A 14 39.27 -0.93 -5.02
CA GLY A 14 39.15 -1.01 -6.47
C GLY A 14 37.91 -1.84 -6.81
N PHE A 15 36.72 -1.44 -6.35
CA PHE A 15 35.47 -2.10 -6.75
C PHE A 15 35.07 -1.59 -8.14
N VAL A 16 35.47 -2.36 -9.14
CA VAL A 16 35.18 -2.13 -10.55
C VAL A 16 33.68 -2.29 -10.79
N PHE A 17 33.14 -1.24 -11.39
CA PHE A 17 31.84 -1.08 -12.01
C PHE A 17 31.56 -2.22 -13.00
N LEU A 18 30.53 -3.03 -12.76
CA LEU A 18 29.94 -3.90 -13.78
C LEU A 18 28.57 -3.35 -14.15
N CYS A 19 28.61 -2.34 -15.01
CA CYS A 19 27.55 -2.03 -15.95
C CYS A 19 27.47 -3.18 -16.96
N SER A 20 26.45 -4.02 -16.85
CA SER A 20 26.10 -4.99 -17.89
C SER A 20 24.67 -4.72 -18.32
N SER A 21 24.61 -3.93 -19.39
CA SER A 21 23.49 -3.72 -20.30
C SER A 21 22.76 -5.01 -20.68
N PHE A 22 21.44 -5.05 -20.48
CA PHE A 22 20.52 -5.81 -21.31
C PHE A 22 19.39 -4.88 -21.77
N TRP A 23 19.74 -4.05 -22.75
CA TRP A 23 18.79 -3.48 -23.69
C TRP A 23 18.67 -4.49 -24.84
N ALA A 24 17.46 -5.02 -25.03
CA ALA A 24 17.04 -5.70 -26.26
C ALA A 24 15.63 -5.17 -26.55
N ALA A 25 15.52 -4.18 -27.43
CA ALA A 25 15.26 -4.35 -28.86
C ALA A 25 13.84 -4.85 -29.14
N ASN A 26 12.93 -3.92 -29.44
CA ASN A 26 11.72 -4.19 -30.22
C ASN A 26 11.22 -2.91 -30.93
N GLY A 27 11.68 -2.76 -32.17
CA GLY A 27 11.06 -2.04 -33.27
C GLY A 27 11.48 -2.82 -34.53
N MET A 28 10.76 -2.94 -35.64
CA MET A 28 9.62 -2.20 -36.14
C MET A 28 9.25 -2.85 -37.49
N TYR A 29 8.01 -3.29 -37.73
CA TYR A 29 7.32 -3.45 -39.04
C TYR A 29 5.85 -3.75 -38.68
N GLY A 30 4.78 -3.22 -39.26
CA GLY A 30 4.57 -2.36 -40.41
C GLY A 30 3.06 -2.24 -40.61
N ARG A 31 2.60 -0.99 -40.71
CA ARG A 31 1.29 -0.45 -41.11
C ARG A 31 0.73 -1.07 -42.40
N VAL A 32 -0.55 -1.48 -42.45
CA VAL A 32 -1.56 -1.21 -43.51
C VAL A 32 -2.95 -1.65 -42.99
N GLY A 33 -3.99 -0.81 -43.17
CA GLY A 33 -5.40 -1.24 -43.11
C GLY A 33 -6.37 -0.27 -42.46
N ALA A 34 -6.75 0.79 -43.18
CA ALA A 34 -7.89 1.65 -42.87
C ALA A 34 -9.22 1.00 -43.31
N ALA A 35 -10.33 1.57 -42.82
CA ALA A 35 -11.75 1.36 -43.19
C ALA A 35 -12.57 0.42 -42.28
N ALA A 36 -13.16 1.01 -41.24
CA ALA A 36 -14.51 0.70 -40.73
C ALA A 36 -14.92 1.82 -39.75
N GLU A 37 -15.14 3.01 -40.32
CA GLU A 37 -15.83 4.10 -39.64
C GLU A 37 -17.34 3.82 -39.54
N GLU A 38 -17.96 4.42 -38.52
CA GLU A 38 -19.32 4.95 -38.59
C GLU A 38 -20.52 3.99 -38.71
N GLU A 39 -20.82 3.16 -37.71
CA GLU A 39 -22.22 2.66 -37.59
C GLU A 39 -22.73 2.29 -36.19
N GLU A 40 -22.20 2.85 -35.10
CA GLU A 40 -22.86 2.67 -33.78
C GLU A 40 -22.82 3.92 -32.90
N SER A 41 -22.82 5.09 -33.55
CA SER A 41 -23.00 6.40 -32.91
C SER A 41 -24.42 6.98 -33.13
N ARG A 42 -25.34 6.21 -33.75
CA ARG A 42 -26.66 6.72 -34.21
C ARG A 42 -27.91 5.97 -33.73
N ARG A 43 -27.78 4.99 -32.85
CA ARG A 43 -28.92 4.30 -32.23
C ARG A 43 -28.50 4.01 -30.79
N MET A 44 -28.64 4.91 -29.83
CA MET A 44 -29.93 5.18 -29.20
C MET A 44 -29.77 6.36 -28.23
N ARG A 45 -29.67 7.60 -28.73
CA ARG A 45 -29.99 8.80 -27.94
C ARG A 45 -31.40 9.23 -28.27
N LEU A 46 -32.35 8.72 -27.50
CA LEU A 46 -33.65 9.33 -27.24
C LEU A 46 -34.30 8.50 -26.13
N HIS A 47 -34.21 9.01 -24.90
CA HIS A 47 -35.32 9.19 -23.98
C HIS A 47 -34.76 9.78 -22.68
N THR A 48 -34.64 11.10 -22.69
CA THR A 48 -34.81 11.88 -21.47
C THR A 48 -36.28 11.77 -21.08
N ASP A 49 -36.57 11.17 -19.94
CA ASP A 49 -37.73 11.59 -19.16
C ASP A 49 -37.43 11.42 -17.68
N GLY A 50 -37.81 12.45 -16.92
CA GLY A 50 -37.65 12.48 -15.48
C GLY A 50 -38.66 11.56 -14.82
N SER A 51 -38.22 10.83 -13.81
CA SER A 51 -39.11 10.35 -12.76
C SER A 51 -38.39 10.43 -11.43
N ARG A 52 -38.64 11.56 -10.76
CA ARG A 52 -38.69 11.62 -9.30
C ARG A 52 -39.78 10.66 -8.85
N GLY A 53 -39.43 9.74 -7.95
CA GLY A 53 -40.39 8.90 -7.23
C GLY A 53 -40.19 7.42 -7.50
N ASP A 54 -39.46 6.74 -6.60
CA ASP A 54 -40.16 5.89 -5.64
C ASP A 54 -39.14 5.29 -4.67
N ALA A 55 -39.21 5.77 -3.44
CA ALA A 55 -38.66 5.12 -2.27
C ALA A 55 -39.37 3.77 -2.08
N ARG A 56 -38.97 2.74 -2.84
CA ARG A 56 -39.40 1.37 -2.58
C ARG A 56 -38.52 0.79 -1.48
N ALA A 57 -39.08 0.87 -0.28
CA ALA A 57 -38.95 -0.06 0.84
C ALA A 57 -37.95 -1.21 0.61
N TRP A 58 -36.78 -1.11 1.24
CA TRP A 58 -35.95 -2.26 1.57
C TRP A 58 -36.35 -2.71 2.98
N PRO A 59 -37.00 -3.88 3.17
CA PRO A 59 -37.22 -4.41 4.50
C PRO A 59 -36.00 -5.22 4.93
N GLY A 60 -35.42 -4.86 6.10
CA GLY A 60 -34.46 -5.69 6.82
C GLY A 60 -33.12 -5.01 7.05
N TYR A 61 -32.92 -4.52 8.28
CA TYR A 61 -31.66 -4.10 8.92
C TYR A 61 -30.42 -3.99 8.02
N LEU A 62 -30.28 -2.86 7.32
CA LEU A 62 -28.96 -2.43 6.87
C LEU A 62 -28.18 -1.97 8.10
N TYR A 63 -27.39 -2.87 8.67
CA TYR A 63 -26.30 -2.52 9.58
C TYR A 63 -25.20 -1.81 8.78
N THR A 64 -25.51 -0.62 8.26
CA THR A 64 -24.50 0.29 7.72
C THR A 64 -23.83 0.96 8.91
N ARG A 65 -23.03 0.20 9.67
CA ARG A 65 -22.05 0.82 10.55
C ARG A 65 -21.22 1.71 9.63
N ALA A 66 -21.24 3.02 9.87
CA ALA A 66 -20.43 3.95 9.11
C ALA A 66 -18.99 3.45 9.16
N VAL A 67 -18.47 2.98 8.02
CA VAL A 67 -17.08 2.56 7.91
C VAL A 67 -16.27 3.85 7.97
N GLY A 68 -15.44 4.00 9.00
CA GLY A 68 -14.61 5.19 9.17
C GLY A 68 -13.75 5.41 7.93
N ARG A 69 -13.62 6.67 7.49
CA ARG A 69 -12.95 7.08 6.23
C ARG A 69 -11.43 6.84 6.18
N CYS A 70 -10.88 6.33 7.27
CA CYS A 70 -9.44 6.14 7.46
C CYS A 70 -9.12 4.68 7.84
N THR A 71 -10.12 3.79 7.80
CA THR A 71 -9.95 2.37 8.16
C THR A 71 -9.32 1.56 7.02
N PRO A 72 -8.69 0.41 7.31
CA PRO A 72 -8.24 -0.52 6.26
C PRO A 72 -9.37 -0.93 5.30
N GLN A 73 -10.59 -1.08 5.82
CA GLN A 73 -11.77 -1.41 5.02
C GLN A 73 -12.15 -0.28 4.05
N PHE A 74 -12.03 0.98 4.47
CA PHE A 74 -12.26 2.12 3.59
C PHE A 74 -11.25 2.15 2.44
N TRP A 75 -9.96 2.01 2.74
CA TRP A 75 -8.92 2.04 1.70
C TRP A 75 -9.02 0.89 0.71
N SER A 76 -9.35 -0.32 1.17
CA SER A 76 -9.55 -1.49 0.31
C SER A 76 -10.87 -1.46 -0.47
N SER A 77 -11.87 -0.69 -0.03
CA SER A 77 -13.14 -0.56 -0.75
C SER A 77 -13.03 0.18 -2.09
N GLY A 78 -11.93 0.93 -2.30
CA GLY A 78 -11.78 1.78 -3.49
C GLY A 78 -12.66 3.03 -3.48
N ALA A 79 -13.23 3.40 -2.34
CA ALA A 79 -14.05 4.61 -2.20
C ALA A 79 -13.29 5.92 -2.51
N GLU A 80 -11.96 5.90 -2.38
CA GLU A 80 -11.07 7.02 -2.69
C GLU A 80 -9.79 6.50 -3.37
N PRO A 81 -9.23 7.22 -4.36
CA PRO A 81 -7.96 6.84 -4.95
C PRO A 81 -6.83 6.90 -3.92
N TRP A 82 -5.89 5.98 -4.03
CA TRP A 82 -4.70 5.96 -3.20
C TRP A 82 -3.74 7.10 -3.59
N PRO A 83 -2.92 7.62 -2.67
CA PRO A 83 -1.96 8.67 -2.99
C PRO A 83 -0.90 8.14 -3.97
N ASN A 84 -0.53 8.92 -4.99
CA ASN A 84 0.40 8.52 -6.05
C ASN A 84 1.76 7.98 -5.54
N ILE A 85 2.19 8.41 -4.35
CA ILE A 85 3.43 7.96 -3.72
C ILE A 85 3.35 6.52 -3.16
N LEU A 86 2.14 6.02 -2.90
CA LEU A 86 1.86 4.66 -2.43
C LEU A 86 0.80 4.01 -3.31
N PRO A 87 1.20 3.39 -4.44
CA PRO A 87 0.26 2.62 -5.24
C PRO A 87 -0.19 1.34 -4.51
N GLN A 88 -1.36 0.81 -4.89
CA GLN A 88 -2.01 -0.33 -4.26
C GLN A 88 -1.15 -1.61 -4.31
N GLU A 89 -0.51 -1.81 -5.46
CA GLU A 89 0.38 -2.92 -5.80
C GLU A 89 1.80 -2.77 -5.23
N ALA A 90 2.08 -1.68 -4.51
CA ALA A 90 3.37 -1.53 -3.84
C ALA A 90 3.57 -2.67 -2.84
N ALA A 91 4.69 -3.37 -2.97
CA ALA A 91 5.07 -4.39 -2.01
C ALA A 91 5.33 -3.75 -0.64
N VAL A 92 4.83 -4.39 0.43
CA VAL A 92 5.07 -3.99 1.83
C VAL A 92 6.58 -3.87 2.09
N SER A 93 7.37 -4.80 1.56
CA SER A 93 8.84 -4.79 1.63
C SER A 93 9.49 -3.58 0.98
N LYS A 94 8.91 -3.04 -0.09
CA LYS A 94 9.41 -1.83 -0.76
C LYS A 94 9.04 -0.57 0.02
N VAL A 95 7.90 -0.58 0.70
CA VAL A 95 7.35 0.58 1.41
C VAL A 95 7.97 0.73 2.80
N PHE A 96 8.05 -0.37 3.53
CA PHE A 96 8.54 -0.43 4.92
C PHE A 96 9.98 -0.90 5.03
N GLY A 97 10.53 -1.59 4.02
CA GLY A 97 11.93 -2.00 3.99
C GLY A 97 12.15 -3.50 4.19
N SER A 98 13.40 -3.92 4.05
CA SER A 98 13.79 -5.34 3.96
C SER A 98 13.41 -6.17 5.18
N ARG A 99 13.43 -5.61 6.39
CA ARG A 99 13.04 -6.32 7.63
C ARG A 99 11.60 -6.84 7.57
N SER A 100 10.71 -6.21 6.81
CA SER A 100 9.34 -6.68 6.68
C SER A 100 9.24 -7.95 5.81
N VAL A 101 10.26 -8.27 5.00
CA VAL A 101 10.30 -9.49 4.17
C VAL A 101 10.35 -10.74 5.05
N GLU A 102 11.10 -10.70 6.14
CA GLU A 102 11.22 -11.83 7.08
C GLU A 102 9.87 -12.22 7.66
N ARG A 103 8.96 -11.24 7.85
CA ARG A 103 7.65 -11.48 8.45
C ARG A 103 6.53 -11.70 7.45
N TYR A 104 6.53 -10.96 6.34
CA TYR A 104 5.40 -10.92 5.41
C TYR A 104 5.71 -11.51 4.04
N GLY A 105 6.97 -11.86 3.78
CA GLY A 105 7.45 -12.26 2.47
C GLY A 105 7.57 -11.07 1.50
N PRO A 106 8.13 -11.32 0.31
CA PRO A 106 8.42 -10.26 -0.66
C PRO A 106 7.20 -9.83 -1.49
N ARG A 107 6.13 -10.63 -1.51
CA ARG A 107 5.00 -10.47 -2.45
C ARG A 107 3.79 -9.76 -1.88
N LEU A 108 3.67 -9.65 -0.54
CA LEU A 108 2.52 -8.99 0.07
C LEU A 108 2.46 -7.53 -0.37
N THR A 109 1.37 -7.14 -1.00
CA THR A 109 1.09 -5.76 -1.43
C THR A 109 0.35 -4.98 -0.34
N LEU A 110 0.35 -3.65 -0.43
CA LEU A 110 -0.40 -2.82 0.51
C LEU A 110 -1.91 -3.05 0.41
N LEU A 111 -2.47 -3.22 -0.79
CA LEU A 111 -3.89 -3.52 -0.97
C LEU A 111 -4.25 -4.83 -0.26
N GLU A 112 -3.50 -5.90 -0.54
CA GLU A 112 -3.70 -7.20 0.13
C GLU A 112 -3.59 -7.05 1.65
N ALA A 113 -2.60 -6.29 2.15
CA ALA A 113 -2.44 -6.04 3.58
C ALA A 113 -3.68 -5.37 4.21
N THR A 114 -4.30 -4.40 3.53
CA THR A 114 -5.53 -3.73 4.01
C THR A 114 -6.78 -4.61 3.95
N MET A 115 -6.80 -5.62 3.07
CA MET A 115 -7.90 -6.56 2.88
C MET A 115 -7.86 -7.76 3.83
N ARG A 116 -6.75 -7.96 4.58
CA ARG A 116 -6.60 -9.14 5.45
C ARG A 116 -7.70 -9.19 6.52
N THR A 117 -8.26 -10.38 6.71
CA THR A 117 -9.28 -10.66 7.74
C THR A 117 -8.82 -11.69 8.77
N ASP A 118 -7.64 -12.26 8.56
CA ASP A 118 -6.99 -13.22 9.46
C ASP A 118 -6.28 -12.53 10.64
N ASP A 119 -6.61 -11.26 10.91
CA ASP A 119 -6.20 -10.52 12.11
C ASP A 119 -7.08 -10.86 13.34
N ILE A 120 -8.33 -11.28 13.13
CA ILE A 120 -9.24 -11.65 14.22
C ILE A 120 -8.89 -13.07 14.69
N GLY A 121 -8.18 -13.17 15.82
CA GLY A 121 -7.69 -14.44 16.36
C GLY A 121 -6.46 -15.02 15.64
N GLY A 122 -5.86 -14.25 14.73
CA GLY A 122 -4.61 -14.61 14.06
C GLY A 122 -3.39 -13.85 14.60
N SER A 123 -2.35 -13.77 13.77
CA SER A 123 -1.04 -13.27 14.20
C SER A 123 -1.03 -11.76 14.45
N ALA A 124 -0.45 -11.32 15.57
CA ALA A 124 -0.27 -9.91 15.93
C ALA A 124 0.33 -9.06 14.79
N PHE A 125 1.26 -9.65 14.03
CA PHE A 125 1.93 -8.98 12.92
C PHE A 125 1.01 -8.74 11.71
N VAL A 126 -0.01 -9.57 11.52
CA VAL A 126 -1.03 -9.39 10.49
C VAL A 126 -1.87 -8.16 10.81
N LYS A 127 -2.31 -8.04 12.06
CA LYS A 127 -3.00 -6.84 12.54
C LYS A 127 -2.12 -5.59 12.41
N LEU A 128 -0.84 -5.71 12.77
CA LEU A 128 0.15 -4.62 12.63
C LEU A 128 0.29 -4.11 11.20
N VAL A 129 0.51 -5.00 10.22
CA VAL A 129 0.69 -4.54 8.82
C VAL A 129 -0.60 -4.02 8.21
N LYS A 130 -1.75 -4.59 8.58
CA LYS A 130 -3.07 -4.12 8.13
C LYS A 130 -3.34 -2.69 8.62
N GLN A 131 -3.23 -2.48 9.93
CA GLN A 131 -3.50 -1.17 10.53
C GLN A 131 -2.40 -0.15 10.21
N GLY A 132 -1.14 -0.58 10.16
CA GLY A 132 0.00 0.26 9.77
C GLY A 132 -0.06 0.71 8.31
N SER A 133 -0.54 -0.14 7.39
CA SER A 133 -0.73 0.24 5.98
C SER A 133 -1.82 1.32 5.86
N ALA A 134 -2.94 1.16 6.55
CA ALA A 134 -3.99 2.19 6.59
C ALA A 134 -3.48 3.48 7.25
N ALA A 135 -2.76 3.39 8.37
CA ALA A 135 -2.18 4.55 9.04
C ALA A 135 -1.19 5.30 8.13
N LEU A 136 -0.40 4.57 7.34
CA LEU A 136 0.52 5.18 6.40
C LEU A 136 -0.23 5.95 5.30
N LEU A 137 -1.29 5.35 4.73
CA LEU A 137 -2.14 6.02 3.74
C LEU A 137 -2.78 7.28 4.32
N ASN A 138 -3.27 7.20 5.57
CA ASN A 138 -3.83 8.34 6.27
C ASN A 138 -2.80 9.44 6.50
N ALA A 139 -1.59 9.10 6.94
CA ALA A 139 -0.51 10.07 7.15
C ALA A 139 -0.12 10.85 5.88
N TYR A 140 -0.32 10.27 4.69
CA TYR A 140 -0.11 10.98 3.42
C TYR A 140 -1.30 11.81 2.93
N THR A 141 -2.53 11.46 3.34
CA THR A 141 -3.75 11.96 2.69
C THR A 141 -4.63 12.81 3.61
N ARG A 142 -4.59 12.56 4.92
CA ARG A 142 -5.46 13.18 5.91
C ARG A 142 -4.68 14.24 6.68
N ARG A 143 -5.21 15.47 6.68
CA ARG A 143 -4.62 16.56 7.49
C ARG A 143 -4.95 16.33 8.96
N GLY A 144 -3.96 16.48 9.83
CA GLY A 144 -4.15 16.29 11.26
C GLY A 144 -4.22 14.83 11.71
N PHE A 145 -3.83 13.88 10.84
CA PHE A 145 -3.59 12.51 11.29
C PHE A 145 -2.49 12.50 12.36
N PRO A 146 -2.61 11.72 13.44
CA PRO A 146 -1.73 11.84 14.61
C PRO A 146 -0.30 11.34 14.39
N PHE A 147 -0.01 10.70 13.25
CA PHE A 147 1.31 10.21 12.91
C PHE A 147 1.80 10.82 11.60
N ASP A 148 3.10 11.09 11.53
CA ASP A 148 3.76 11.38 10.27
C ASP A 148 4.05 10.10 9.47
N SER A 149 4.18 10.23 8.16
CA SER A 149 4.41 9.07 7.28
C SER A 149 5.74 8.35 7.55
N TRP A 150 6.78 9.06 7.96
CA TRP A 150 8.08 8.47 8.36
C TRP A 150 7.97 7.74 9.71
N GLU A 151 7.18 8.30 10.63
CA GLU A 151 6.96 7.78 11.97
C GLU A 151 6.21 6.45 11.91
N VAL A 152 5.16 6.35 11.08
CA VAL A 152 4.43 5.09 10.84
C VAL A 152 5.38 3.99 10.37
N LYS A 153 6.32 4.30 9.47
CA LYS A 153 7.29 3.32 8.97
C LYS A 153 8.26 2.86 10.07
N ALA A 154 8.79 3.79 10.85
CA ALA A 154 9.68 3.48 11.96
C ALA A 154 9.00 2.60 13.00
N LEU A 155 7.81 3.02 13.47
CA LEU A 155 7.04 2.30 14.48
C LEU A 155 6.63 0.90 14.01
N LEU A 156 6.28 0.72 12.73
CA LEU A 156 6.00 -0.61 12.20
C LEU A 156 7.24 -1.50 12.29
N LEU A 157 8.41 -1.01 11.86
CA LEU A 157 9.66 -1.79 11.89
C LEU A 157 10.15 -2.11 13.31
N GLU A 158 9.95 -1.18 14.25
CA GLU A 158 10.25 -1.37 15.66
C GLU A 158 9.33 -2.43 16.28
N ALA A 159 8.05 -2.43 15.92
CA ALA A 159 7.09 -3.39 16.41
C ALA A 159 7.30 -4.82 15.87
N LEU A 160 8.16 -5.01 14.87
CA LEU A 160 8.51 -6.35 14.35
C LEU A 160 9.36 -7.19 15.31
N VAL A 161 9.83 -6.62 16.43
CA VAL A 161 10.76 -7.33 17.36
C VAL A 161 10.07 -8.41 18.20
N SER A 162 8.77 -8.30 18.47
CA SER A 162 8.00 -9.28 19.25
C SER A 162 6.51 -9.21 18.94
N GLU A 163 5.76 -10.25 19.33
CA GLU A 163 4.30 -10.27 19.16
C GLU A 163 3.59 -9.26 20.06
N GLU A 164 4.10 -9.03 21.26
CA GLU A 164 3.57 -8.04 22.21
C GLU A 164 3.75 -6.63 21.65
N ALA A 165 4.95 -6.31 21.14
CA ALA A 165 5.22 -5.02 20.51
C ALA A 165 4.34 -4.81 19.27
N ALA A 166 4.18 -5.85 18.44
CA ALA A 166 3.28 -5.83 17.29
C ALA A 166 1.82 -5.58 17.69
N THR A 167 1.35 -6.22 18.76
CA THR A 167 -0.03 -6.07 19.25
C THR A 167 -0.29 -4.65 19.73
N VAL A 168 0.56 -4.15 20.63
CA VAL A 168 0.43 -2.79 21.18
C VAL A 168 0.48 -1.74 20.09
N GLN A 169 1.42 -1.87 19.13
CA GLN A 169 1.53 -0.90 18.06
C GLN A 169 0.38 -1.00 17.05
N ALA A 170 -0.14 -2.20 16.79
CA ALA A 170 -1.33 -2.38 15.95
C ALA A 170 -2.56 -1.69 16.55
N GLU A 171 -2.76 -1.79 17.86
CA GLU A 171 -3.85 -1.11 18.58
C GLU A 171 -3.72 0.41 18.52
N ARG A 172 -2.50 0.95 18.64
CA ARG A 172 -2.25 2.39 18.48
C ARG A 172 -2.60 2.88 17.07
N PHE A 173 -2.21 2.13 16.04
CA PHE A 173 -2.58 2.46 14.66
C PHE A 173 -4.09 2.34 14.43
N GLU A 174 -4.73 1.30 14.95
CA GLU A 174 -6.18 1.11 14.88
C GLU A 174 -6.93 2.30 15.49
N GLN A 175 -6.55 2.70 16.72
CA GLN A 175 -7.17 3.84 17.39
C GLN A 175 -6.99 5.15 16.61
N ALA A 176 -5.82 5.38 16.03
CA ALA A 176 -5.59 6.54 15.16
C ALA A 176 -6.43 6.50 13.88
N ASN A 177 -6.58 5.32 13.27
CA ASN A 177 -7.39 5.13 12.07
C ASN A 177 -8.89 5.33 12.36
N GLU A 178 -9.36 4.92 13.54
CA GLU A 178 -10.76 5.07 13.95
C GLU A 178 -11.12 6.51 14.38
N SER A 179 -10.16 7.24 14.95
CA SER A 179 -10.35 8.63 15.42
C SER A 179 -10.14 9.69 14.34
N CYS A 180 -9.73 9.27 13.14
CA CYS A 180 -9.50 10.15 11.99
C CYS A 180 -10.82 10.71 11.43
N VAL A 181 -10.85 12.03 11.19
CA VAL A 181 -12.02 12.81 10.72
C VAL A 181 -11.84 13.28 9.28
#